data_AF-A0A3Y8LN50-F1
#
_entry.id   AF-A0A3Y8LN50-F1
#
_cell.length_a   1.000
_cell.length_b   1.000
_cell.length_c   1.000
_cell.angle_alpha   90.00
_cell.angle_beta   90.00
_cell.angle_gamma   90.00
#
_symmetry.space_group_name_H-M   'P 1'
#
loop_
_entity.id
_entity.type
_entity.pdbx_description
1 polymer ?
#
loop_
_entity_poly.entity_id
_entity_poly.type
_entity_poly.pdbx_seq_one_letter_code
_entity_poly.pdbx_strand_id
1 'polypeptide(L)' 'MDISLANLIELVKKVNRNKVPNPMPAEEISRLRVRKYRDPQNTETTELPESLKALLAYDRDLLSNYNMPVIETLQRS' A
#
# COMPACT_ATOMS: atom_id res chain seq x y z
N MET A 1 -8.54 -12.41 19.27
CA MET A 1 -7.43 -11.76 18.55
C MET A 1 -8.05 -10.72 17.63
N ASP A 2 -7.73 -9.43 17.81
CA ASP A 2 -8.30 -8.37 16.98
C ASP A 2 -7.40 -8.12 15.76
N ILE A 3 -7.92 -8.46 14.59
CA ILE A 3 -7.23 -8.44 13.29
C ILE A 3 -7.69 -7.27 12.41
N SER A 4 -8.13 -6.17 13.02
CA SER A 4 -8.54 -4.97 12.30
C SER A 4 -7.39 -4.30 11.52
N LEU A 5 -7.74 -3.55 10.48
CA LEU A 5 -6.79 -2.78 9.67
C LEU A 5 -6.02 -1.75 10.53
N ALA A 6 -6.70 -1.11 11.49
CA ALA A 6 -6.07 -0.16 12.40
C ALA A 6 -4.93 -0.83 13.20
N ASN A 7 -5.18 -2.02 13.76
CA ASN A 7 -4.15 -2.78 14.48
C ASN A 7 -3.01 -3.20 13.57
N LEU A 8 -3.30 -3.60 12.33
CA LEU A 8 -2.27 -3.93 11.35
C LEU A 8 -1.35 -2.73 11.07
N ILE A 9 -1.92 -1.53 10.85
CA ILE A 9 -1.14 -0.33 10.56
C ILE A 9 -0.26 0.08 11.76
N GLU A 10 -0.77 -0.03 12.99
CA GLU A 10 0.04 0.20 14.19
C GLU A 10 1.20 -0.81 14.33
N LEU A 11 0.98 -2.08 13.98
CA LEU A 11 2.04 -3.08 13.94
C LEU A 11 3.07 -2.77 12.85
N VAL A 12 2.63 -2.36 11.66
CA VAL A 12 3.51 -1.97 10.55
C VAL A 12 4.38 -0.78 10.97
N LYS A 13 3.79 0.27 11.56
CA LYS A 13 4.52 1.42 12.11
C LYS A 13 5.61 0.99 13.10
N LYS A 14 5.28 0.03 13.98
CA LYS A 14 6.21 -0.48 15.00
C LYS A 14 7.41 -1.22 14.42
N VAL A 15 7.21 -1.96 13.32
CA VAL A 15 8.26 -2.82 12.74
C VAL A 15 8.94 -2.25 11.50
N ASN A 16 8.45 -1.11 10.99
CA ASN A 16 8.98 -0.48 9.80
C ASN A 16 10.47 -0.17 9.95
N ARG A 17 11.29 -0.73 9.05
CA ARG A 17 12.74 -0.47 9.04
C ARG A 17 13.11 0.80 8.30
N ASN A 18 12.23 1.32 7.44
CA ASN A 18 12.42 2.61 6.80
C ASN A 18 12.42 3.72 7.87
N LYS A 19 13.49 4.50 7.92
CA LYS A 19 13.66 5.59 8.92
C LYS A 19 13.08 6.92 8.46
N VAL A 20 12.73 7.03 7.18
CA VAL A 20 12.15 8.23 6.60
C VAL A 20 10.86 7.83 5.90
N PRO A 21 9.74 7.72 6.64
CA PRO A 21 8.45 7.37 6.04
C PRO A 21 8.07 8.37 4.95
N ASN A 22 7.62 7.84 3.81
CA ASN A 22 7.21 8.63 2.65
C ASN A 22 5.73 8.39 2.33
N PRO A 23 4.80 9.02 3.08
CA PRO A 23 3.38 8.84 2.84
C PRO A 23 2.96 9.39 1.47
N MET A 24 1.95 8.76 0.87
CA MET A 24 1.26 9.29 -0.29
C MET A 24 0.06 10.15 0.13
N PRO A 25 -0.14 11.35 -0.45
CA PRO A 25 -1.29 12.21 -0.15
C PRO A 25 -2.64 11.52 -0.39
N ALA A 26 -3.65 11.88 0.40
CA ALA A 26 -4.99 11.29 0.30
C ALA A 26 -5.61 11.51 -1.09
N GLU A 27 -5.38 12.68 -1.69
CA GLU A 27 -5.84 12.99 -3.04
C GLU A 27 -5.17 12.09 -4.09
N GLU A 28 -3.88 11.79 -3.94
CA GLU A 28 -3.17 10.87 -4.83
C GLU A 28 -3.72 9.45 -4.69
N ILE A 29 -3.91 8.97 -3.45
CA ILE A 29 -4.46 7.63 -3.17
C ILE A 29 -5.89 7.49 -3.73
N SER A 30 -6.73 8.52 -3.58
CA SER A 30 -8.11 8.51 -4.08
C SER A 30 -8.21 8.37 -5.61
N ARG A 31 -7.17 8.80 -6.33
CA ARG A 31 -7.10 8.70 -7.80
C ARG A 31 -6.60 7.35 -8.27
N LEU A 32 -6.01 6.54 -7.38
CA LEU A 32 -5.47 5.23 -7.74
C LEU A 32 -6.59 4.26 -8.12
N ARG A 33 -6.33 3.50 -9.18
CA ARG A 33 -7.21 2.47 -9.73
C ARG A 33 -6.36 1.27 -10.12
N VAL A 34 -6.89 0.07 -9.96
CA VAL A 34 -6.22 -1.17 -10.40
C VAL A 34 -6.99 -1.81 -11.55
N ARG A 35 -6.31 -2.40 -12.53
CA ARG A 35 -6.97 -3.14 -13.62
C ARG A 35 -7.76 -4.30 -13.04
N LYS A 36 -9.02 -4.43 -13.46
CA LYS A 36 -9.91 -5.49 -12.98
C LYS A 36 -9.53 -6.86 -13.56
N TYR A 37 -9.00 -6.87 -14.77
CA TYR A 37 -8.62 -8.06 -15.51
C TYR A 37 -7.13 -8.06 -15.85
N ARG A 38 -6.56 -9.25 -16.05
CA ARG A 38 -5.15 -9.42 -16.47
C ARG A 38 -4.93 -9.11 -17.95
N ASP A 39 -5.98 -9.18 -18.77
CA ASP A 39 -5.90 -8.90 -20.20
C ASP A 39 -5.48 -7.44 -20.43
N PRO A 40 -4.32 -7.18 -21.08
CA PRO A 40 -3.84 -5.82 -21.35
C PRO A 40 -4.80 -4.98 -22.20
N GLN A 41 -5.59 -5.62 -23.08
CA GLN A 41 -6.54 -4.93 -23.94
C GLN A 41 -7.79 -4.47 -23.18
N ASN A 42 -8.07 -5.08 -22.03
CA ASN A 42 -9.22 -4.71 -21.22
C ASN A 42 -8.90 -3.52 -20.30
N THR A 43 -9.51 -2.38 -20.56
CA THR A 43 -9.30 -1.11 -19.84
C THR A 43 -10.13 -0.93 -18.59
N GLU A 44 -10.96 -1.91 -18.22
CA GLU A 44 -11.78 -1.83 -17.01
C GLU A 44 -10.90 -1.78 -15.75
N THR A 45 -11.20 -0.82 -14.87
CA THR A 45 -10.51 -0.65 -13.60
C THR A 45 -11.48 -0.80 -12.43
N THR A 46 -10.92 -1.07 -11.25
CA THR A 46 -11.63 -1.13 -9.97
C THR A 46 -10.85 -0.37 -8.89
N GLU A 47 -11.48 -0.19 -7.74
CA GLU A 47 -10.87 0.45 -6.58
C GLU A 47 -9.77 -0.42 -5.95
N LEU A 48 -8.80 0.24 -5.32
CA LEU A 48 -7.77 -0.45 -4.54
C LEU A 48 -8.37 -1.02 -3.25
N PRO A 49 -7.84 -2.15 -2.75
CA PRO A 49 -8.16 -2.63 -1.40
C PRO A 49 -7.79 -1.61 -0.32
N GLU A 50 -8.59 -1.51 0.72
CA GLU A 50 -8.38 -0.59 1.85
C GLU A 50 -7.04 -0.80 2.56
N SER A 51 -6.56 -2.03 2.64
CA SER A 51 -5.24 -2.34 3.20
C SER A 51 -4.10 -1.69 2.40
N LEU A 52 -4.16 -1.72 1.07
CA LEU A 52 -3.14 -1.11 0.22
C LEU A 52 -3.21 0.42 0.31
N LYS A 53 -4.42 1.01 0.31
CA LYS A 53 -4.60 2.45 0.52
C LYS A 53 -3.99 2.89 1.85
N ALA A 54 -4.24 2.16 2.94
CA ALA A 54 -3.72 2.48 4.27
C ALA A 54 -2.18 2.35 4.36
N LEU A 55 -1.58 1.35 3.69
CA LEU A 55 -0.12 1.22 3.63
C LEU A 55 0.51 2.38 2.86
N LEU A 56 -0.04 2.74 1.69
CA LEU A 56 0.43 3.88 0.89
C LEU A 56 0.26 5.21 1.63
N ALA A 57 -0.81 5.38 2.39
CA ALA A 57 -1.06 6.56 3.21
C ALA A 57 -0.05 6.69 4.36
N TYR A 58 0.52 5.57 4.83
CA TYR A 58 1.51 5.58 5.90
C TYR A 58 2.93 5.76 5.35
N ASP A 59 3.38 4.86 4.48
CA ASP A 59 4.72 4.86 3.92
C ASP A 59 4.76 4.03 2.63
N ARG A 60 4.91 4.70 1.48
CA ARG A 60 5.01 4.01 0.18
C ARG A 60 6.32 3.22 0.04
N ASP A 61 7.33 3.56 0.85
CA ASP A 61 8.67 2.96 0.83
C ASP A 61 8.89 2.03 2.03
N LEU A 62 7.80 1.52 2.63
CA LEU A 62 7.87 0.73 3.86
C LEU A 62 8.74 -0.52 3.69
N LEU A 63 9.54 -0.78 4.72
CA LEU A 63 10.37 -1.97 4.84
C LEU A 63 9.84 -2.83 5.99
N SER A 64 9.62 -4.11 5.71
CA SER A 64 9.23 -5.09 6.72
C SER A 64 10.28 -5.23 7.83
N ASN A 65 9.95 -5.99 8.89
CA ASN A 65 10.91 -6.38 9.93
C ASN A 65 12.16 -7.09 9.38
N TYR A 66 12.07 -7.68 8.18
CA TYR A 66 13.16 -8.31 7.42
C TYR A 66 14.03 -7.32 6.63
N ASN A 67 13.76 -6.01 6.74
CA ASN A 67 14.42 -4.97 5.96
C ASN A 67 14.25 -5.16 4.43
N MET A 68 13.10 -5.71 4.03
CA MET A 68 12.72 -5.94 2.63
C MET A 68 11.47 -5.13 2.27
N PRO A 69 11.39 -4.57 1.04
CA PRO A 69 10.23 -3.83 0.58
C PRO A 69 9.02 -4.74 0.40
N VAL A 70 7.83 -4.18 0.62
CA VAL A 70 6.56 -4.93 0.49
C VAL A 70 5.77 -4.48 -0.74
N ILE A 71 5.69 -3.17 -0.98
CA ILE A 71 4.83 -2.58 -2.02
C ILE A 71 5.60 -1.80 -3.10
N GLU A 72 6.93 -1.93 -3.13
CA GLU A 72 7.79 -1.23 -4.10
C GLU A 72 7.49 -1.67 -5.55
N THR A 73 7.41 -2.99 -5.80
CA THR A 73 7.23 -3.51 -7.17
C THR A 73 5.90 -3.08 -7.79
N LEU A 74 4.86 -2.95 -6.97
CA LEU A 74 3.52 -2.52 -7.40
C LEU A 74 3.51 -1.09 -7.94
N GLN A 75 4.44 -0.23 -7.50
CA GLN A 75 4.52 1.17 -7.92
C GLN A 75 5.17 1.36 -9.29
N ARG A 76 5.74 0.30 -9.87
CA ARG A 76 6.38 0.31 -11.19
C ARG A 76 5.48 -0.25 -12.30
N SER A 77 4.24 -0.61 -11.96
CA SER A 77 3.25 -1.21 -12.87
C SER A 77 2.54 -0.19 -13.74
#